data_AF-A0A0F9P805-F1
#
_entry.id   AF-A0A0F9P805-F1
#
_cell.length_a   1.000
_cell.length_b   1.000
_cell.length_c   1.000
_cell.angle_alpha   90.00
_cell.angle_beta   90.00
_cell.angle_gamma   90.00
#
_symmetry.space_group_name_H-M   'P 1'
#
loop_
_entity.id
_entity.type
_entity.pdbx_description
1 polymer ?
#
loop_
_entity_poly.entity_id
_entity_poly.type
_entity_poly.pdbx_seq_one_letter_code
_entity_poly.pdbx_strand_id
1 'polypeptide(L)'
;MTTWIHFIGQQYYSEKSFKAEALKYGVTRRISPLAAKQMSYGDRVLLAINDGKSAVLFGLFIVETLSGLGEEATQALKDRCTLTQVAQGGRIVLRGCGSYVEGPTWHMNSPISFDEIIETATEAGGENKFMLGGEFEDISRVRLQSMRFSQGFRPFNFGRFLMQYAQADEAITRPRSVRVTKIPKVKGQFYVTDIEVTDEEKATAAKVSTKLIEKRLFQQVSGYAKK
;
A
#
# COMPACT_ATOMS: atom_id res chain seq x y z
N MET A 1 9.73 5.44 8.51
CA MET A 1 8.52 4.93 7.83
C MET A 1 7.73 6.10 7.28
N THR A 2 7.73 6.24 5.97
CA THR A 2 6.88 7.19 5.24
C THR A 2 5.56 6.50 4.85
N THR A 3 4.56 7.27 4.43
CA THR A 3 3.30 6.72 3.93
C THR A 3 3.03 7.22 2.52
N TRP A 4 2.54 6.32 1.68
CA TRP A 4 2.23 6.52 0.29
C TRP A 4 0.79 6.11 0.01
N ILE A 5 0.26 6.52 -1.13
CA ILE A 5 -1.01 6.04 -1.66
C ILE A 5 -0.82 5.53 -3.09
N HIS A 6 -1.49 4.42 -3.39
CA HIS A 6 -1.55 3.83 -4.71
C HIS A 6 -3.00 3.56 -5.11
N PHE A 7 -3.33 3.91 -6.36
CA PHE A 7 -4.67 3.77 -6.90
C PHE A 7 -4.81 2.51 -7.75
N ILE A 8 -5.83 1.72 -7.43
CA ILE A 8 -6.17 0.49 -8.14
C ILE A 8 -7.09 0.82 -9.32
N GLY A 9 -6.67 0.42 -10.52
CA GLY A 9 -7.42 0.65 -11.74
C GLY A 9 -8.69 -0.19 -11.79
N GLN A 10 -9.84 0.48 -11.86
CA GLN A 10 -11.17 -0.16 -11.96
C GLN A 10 -11.32 -1.04 -13.21
N GLN A 11 -10.57 -0.74 -14.28
CA GLN A 11 -10.59 -1.52 -15.52
C GLN A 11 -10.11 -2.97 -15.32
N TYR A 12 -9.32 -3.24 -14.28
CA TYR A 12 -8.77 -4.56 -14.00
C TYR A 12 -9.34 -5.17 -12.72
N TYR A 13 -9.84 -4.34 -11.80
CA TYR A 13 -10.23 -4.80 -10.46
C TYR A 13 -11.51 -4.14 -9.97
N SER A 14 -12.31 -4.96 -9.29
CA SER A 14 -13.22 -4.50 -8.23
C SER A 14 -12.49 -4.55 -6.89
N GLU A 15 -12.97 -3.82 -5.88
CA GLU A 15 -12.45 -3.92 -4.50
C GLU A 15 -12.42 -5.38 -4.03
N LYS A 16 -13.50 -6.12 -4.28
CA LYS A 16 -13.64 -7.53 -3.89
C LYS A 16 -12.63 -8.43 -4.58
N SER A 17 -12.48 -8.32 -5.91
CA SER A 17 -11.55 -9.17 -6.67
C SER A 17 -10.09 -8.84 -6.33
N PHE A 18 -9.77 -7.58 -6.09
CA PHE A 18 -8.46 -7.17 -5.62
C PHE A 18 -8.14 -7.78 -4.25
N LYS A 19 -9.05 -7.66 -3.27
CA LYS A 19 -8.84 -8.21 -1.92
C LYS A 19 -8.61 -9.71 -1.97
N ALA A 20 -9.40 -10.44 -2.75
CA ALA A 20 -9.24 -11.88 -2.91
C ALA A 20 -7.87 -12.26 -3.50
N GLU A 21 -7.41 -11.55 -4.54
CA GLU A 21 -6.08 -11.75 -5.11
C GLU A 21 -4.97 -11.41 -4.11
N ALA A 22 -5.08 -10.26 -3.46
CA ALA A 22 -4.07 -9.73 -2.56
C ALA A 22 -3.92 -10.58 -1.29
N LEU A 23 -5.01 -11.17 -0.79
CA LEU A 23 -4.95 -12.15 0.32
C LEU A 23 -4.29 -13.48 -0.11
N LYS A 24 -4.37 -13.83 -1.40
CA LYS A 24 -3.81 -15.08 -1.92
C LYS A 24 -2.32 -14.96 -2.26
N TYR A 25 -1.92 -13.83 -2.84
CA TYR A 25 -0.59 -13.66 -3.44
C TYR A 25 0.20 -12.48 -2.87
N GLY A 26 -0.36 -11.75 -1.90
CA GLY A 26 0.17 -10.45 -1.50
C GLY A 26 -0.14 -9.34 -2.52
N VAL A 27 0.20 -8.11 -2.16
CA VAL A 27 0.15 -6.96 -3.06
C VAL A 27 1.46 -6.88 -3.82
N THR A 28 1.39 -6.65 -5.14
CA THR A 28 2.59 -6.39 -5.96
C THR A 28 2.25 -5.34 -7.01
N ARG A 29 2.94 -4.19 -7.02
CA ARG A 29 2.57 -3.05 -7.88
C ARG A 29 3.79 -2.42 -8.53
N ARG A 30 3.66 -2.11 -9.82
CA ARG A 30 4.71 -1.49 -10.63
C ARG A 30 5.00 -0.08 -10.14
N ILE A 31 6.26 0.23 -9.96
CA ILE A 31 6.74 1.54 -9.52
C ILE A 31 7.71 2.12 -10.56
N SER A 32 7.75 3.45 -10.69
CA SER A 32 8.77 4.11 -11.50
C SER A 32 10.10 4.15 -10.74
N PRO A 33 11.25 4.14 -11.43
CA PRO A 33 12.56 4.27 -10.77
C PRO A 33 12.63 5.49 -9.84
N LEU A 34 12.15 6.65 -10.32
CA LEU A 34 12.14 7.89 -9.55
C LEU A 34 11.35 7.78 -8.22
N ALA A 35 10.18 7.14 -8.24
CA ALA A 35 9.39 6.95 -7.02
C ALA A 35 10.02 5.89 -6.11
N ALA A 36 10.59 4.82 -6.69
CA ALA A 36 11.24 3.76 -5.93
C ALA A 36 12.44 4.28 -5.12
N LYS A 37 13.25 5.18 -5.70
CA LYS A 37 14.38 5.84 -5.02
C LYS A 37 13.97 6.61 -3.76
N GLN A 38 12.72 7.03 -3.65
CA GLN A 38 12.19 7.79 -2.51
C GLN A 38 11.54 6.90 -1.43
N MET A 39 11.46 5.60 -1.67
CA MET A 39 10.82 4.64 -0.79
C MET A 39 11.85 3.78 -0.06
N SER A 40 11.43 3.11 0.99
CA SER A 40 12.24 2.18 1.75
C SER A 40 11.43 0.97 2.19
N TYR A 41 12.13 -0.11 2.55
CA TYR A 41 11.51 -1.21 3.28
C TYR A 41 10.84 -0.69 4.55
N GLY A 42 9.67 -1.23 4.88
CA GLY A 42 8.85 -0.80 5.99
C GLY A 42 7.95 0.41 5.71
N ASP A 43 8.08 1.08 4.55
CA ASP A 43 7.15 2.14 4.18
C ASP A 43 5.74 1.61 3.99
N ARG A 44 4.75 2.44 4.32
CA ARG A 44 3.33 2.08 4.22
C ARG A 44 2.75 2.55 2.89
N VAL A 45 1.96 1.70 2.24
CA VAL A 45 1.22 2.07 1.03
C VAL A 45 -0.27 1.85 1.25
N LEU A 46 -1.03 2.95 1.28
CA LEU A 46 -2.49 2.92 1.29
C LEU A 46 -3.04 2.58 -0.10
N LEU A 47 -4.06 1.72 -0.14
CA LEU A 47 -4.69 1.27 -1.36
C LEU A 47 -6.06 1.93 -1.52
N ALA A 48 -6.21 2.65 -2.63
CA ALA A 48 -7.45 3.33 -2.99
C ALA A 48 -8.03 2.74 -4.28
N ILE A 49 -9.34 2.61 -4.37
CA ILE A 49 -10.03 2.36 -5.63
C ILE A 49 -11.00 3.49 -5.91
N ASN A 50 -11.16 3.91 -7.16
CA ASN A 50 -12.27 4.78 -7.51
C ASN A 50 -13.58 3.99 -7.33
N ASP A 51 -14.67 4.62 -6.89
CA ASP A 51 -16.01 4.01 -6.87
C ASP A 51 -16.96 4.64 -7.93
N GLY A 52 -16.39 5.39 -8.87
CA GLY A 52 -17.12 6.17 -9.87
C GLY A 52 -17.47 7.59 -9.41
N LYS A 53 -17.38 7.88 -8.11
CA LYS A 53 -17.62 9.22 -7.54
C LYS A 53 -16.38 9.79 -6.86
N SER A 54 -15.60 8.94 -6.22
CA SER A 54 -14.46 9.33 -5.40
C SER A 54 -13.51 8.18 -5.17
N ALA A 55 -12.30 8.49 -4.73
CA ALA A 55 -11.38 7.49 -4.22
C ALA A 55 -11.86 6.95 -2.87
N VAL A 56 -11.80 5.64 -2.70
CA VAL A 56 -12.15 4.92 -1.47
C VAL A 56 -10.93 4.12 -1.04
N LEU A 57 -10.36 4.48 0.11
CA LEU A 57 -9.37 3.65 0.80
C LEU A 57 -10.04 2.38 1.29
N PHE A 58 -9.38 1.23 1.10
CA PHE A 58 -9.93 -0.07 1.48
C PHE A 58 -8.88 -1.05 2.01
N GLY A 59 -7.59 -0.73 1.89
CA GLY A 59 -6.53 -1.57 2.41
C GLY A 59 -5.20 -0.83 2.48
N LEU A 60 -4.19 -1.52 2.98
CA LEU A 60 -2.80 -1.09 2.93
C LEU A 60 -1.88 -2.30 2.76
N PHE A 61 -0.60 -2.05 2.48
CA PHE A 61 0.47 -3.00 2.67
C PHE A 61 1.72 -2.29 3.17
N ILE A 62 2.62 -3.04 3.80
CA ILE A 62 3.96 -2.57 4.16
C ILE A 62 4.94 -3.05 3.09
N VAL A 63 5.86 -2.20 2.66
CA VAL A 63 6.85 -2.55 1.64
C VAL A 63 7.86 -3.52 2.22
N GLU A 64 7.84 -4.76 1.75
CA GLU A 64 8.69 -5.86 2.22
C GLU A 64 9.62 -6.36 1.12
N THR A 65 9.22 -6.19 -0.14
CA THR A 65 9.94 -6.72 -1.30
C THR A 65 10.06 -5.69 -2.41
N LEU A 66 11.19 -5.75 -3.12
CA LEU A 66 11.44 -5.07 -4.39
C LEU A 66 11.84 -6.16 -5.40
N SER A 67 11.09 -6.28 -6.49
CA SER A 67 11.31 -7.28 -7.53
C SER A 67 11.29 -6.65 -8.93
N GLY A 68 11.43 -7.49 -9.97
CA GLY A 68 11.49 -7.02 -11.36
C GLY A 68 12.86 -6.48 -11.78
N LEU A 69 13.92 -6.95 -11.13
CA LEU A 69 15.31 -6.74 -11.53
C LEU A 69 15.63 -7.63 -12.74
N GLY A 70 16.34 -7.07 -13.72
CA GLY A 70 16.94 -7.82 -14.82
C GLY A 70 18.07 -8.74 -14.35
N GLU A 71 18.57 -9.61 -15.23
CA GLU A 71 19.64 -10.55 -14.90
C GLU A 71 20.95 -9.80 -14.59
N GLU A 72 21.28 -8.80 -15.41
CA GLU A 72 22.47 -7.96 -15.27
C GLU A 72 22.45 -7.19 -13.95
N ALA A 73 21.30 -6.56 -13.64
CA ALA A 73 21.09 -5.86 -12.38
C ALA A 73 21.18 -6.80 -11.17
N THR A 74 20.59 -8.00 -11.28
CA THR A 74 20.65 -9.00 -10.21
C THR A 74 22.07 -9.46 -9.96
N GLN A 75 22.86 -9.70 -11.01
CA GLN A 75 24.24 -10.12 -10.88
C GLN A 75 25.11 -9.01 -10.27
N ALA A 76 24.97 -7.76 -10.73
CA ALA A 76 25.66 -6.61 -10.17
C ALA A 76 25.34 -6.39 -8.67
N LEU A 77 24.11 -6.66 -8.24
CA LEU A 77 23.70 -6.54 -6.85
C LEU A 77 24.24 -7.67 -5.96
N LYS A 78 24.37 -8.90 -6.46
CA LYS A 78 24.94 -10.03 -5.70
C LYS A 78 26.37 -9.76 -5.23
N ASP A 79 27.13 -9.00 -6.02
CA ASP A 79 28.51 -8.66 -5.70
C ASP A 79 28.59 -7.58 -4.59
N ARG A 80 27.51 -6.82 -4.38
CA ARG A 80 27.45 -5.69 -3.44
C ARG A 80 26.69 -6.00 -2.14
N CYS A 81 25.73 -6.92 -2.18
CA CYS A 81 24.87 -7.21 -1.04
C CYS A 81 24.39 -8.66 -1.00
N THR A 82 24.05 -9.11 0.19
CA THR A 82 23.45 -10.45 0.38
C THR A 82 22.01 -10.45 -0.08
N LEU A 83 21.78 -11.01 -1.27
CA LEU A 83 20.44 -11.29 -1.80
C LEU A 83 19.99 -12.68 -1.33
N THR A 84 18.91 -12.74 -0.58
CA THR A 84 18.23 -14.01 -0.27
C THR A 84 17.09 -14.20 -1.25
N GLN A 85 17.16 -15.24 -2.09
CA GLN A 85 16.05 -15.55 -2.97
C GLN A 85 14.88 -16.10 -2.15
N VAL A 86 13.75 -15.39 -2.15
CA VAL A 86 12.52 -15.82 -1.44
C VAL A 86 11.55 -16.52 -2.37
N ALA A 87 11.67 -16.30 -3.68
CA ALA A 87 10.93 -17.06 -4.68
C ALA A 87 11.78 -17.27 -5.93
N GLN A 88 11.76 -18.50 -6.46
CA GLN A 88 12.47 -18.85 -7.68
C GLN A 88 11.87 -18.17 -8.93
N GLY A 89 10.58 -17.85 -8.89
CA GLY A 89 9.81 -17.46 -10.07
C GLY A 89 9.38 -18.67 -10.90
N GLY A 90 9.08 -18.45 -12.18
CA GLY A 90 8.71 -19.49 -13.16
C GLY A 90 7.26 -19.98 -13.06
N ARG A 91 6.50 -19.50 -12.06
CA ARG A 91 5.08 -19.82 -11.90
C ARG A 91 4.23 -18.85 -12.69
N ILE A 92 3.19 -19.36 -13.34
CA ILE A 92 2.16 -18.52 -13.93
C ILE A 92 1.26 -18.00 -12.82
N VAL A 93 1.20 -16.68 -12.68
CA VAL A 93 0.27 -16.00 -11.79
C VAL A 93 -0.77 -15.25 -12.60
N LEU A 94 -2.01 -15.62 -12.35
CA LEU A 94 -3.19 -15.01 -12.92
C LEU A 94 -3.60 -13.85 -12.02
N ARG A 95 -3.45 -12.63 -12.53
CA ARG A 95 -3.90 -11.41 -11.88
C ARG A 95 -5.01 -10.76 -12.67
N GLY A 96 -5.81 -9.92 -12.05
CA GLY A 96 -6.89 -9.18 -12.73
C GLY A 96 -6.41 -8.33 -13.92
N CYS A 97 -5.14 -7.95 -13.95
CA CYS A 97 -4.52 -7.20 -15.04
C CYS A 97 -3.85 -8.07 -16.12
N GLY A 98 -3.79 -9.39 -15.95
CA GLY A 98 -3.18 -10.31 -16.92
C GLY A 98 -2.59 -11.57 -16.30
N SER A 99 -2.04 -12.43 -17.17
CA SER A 99 -1.27 -13.62 -16.78
C SER A 99 0.21 -13.33 -16.95
N TYR A 100 1.03 -13.64 -15.95
CA TYR A 100 2.47 -13.39 -15.98
C TYR A 100 3.22 -14.61 -15.47
N VAL A 101 4.41 -14.85 -16.02
CA VAL A 101 5.39 -15.73 -15.38
C VAL A 101 6.14 -14.87 -14.36
N GLU A 102 6.03 -15.22 -13.08
CA GLU A 102 6.73 -14.48 -12.03
C GLU A 102 8.25 -14.62 -12.20
N GLY A 103 8.96 -13.50 -12.13
CA GLY A 103 10.41 -13.50 -12.03
C GLY A 103 10.87 -13.92 -10.62
N PRO A 104 12.18 -14.14 -10.43
CA PRO A 104 12.72 -14.37 -9.10
C PRO A 104 12.43 -13.17 -8.20
N THR A 105 12.09 -13.45 -6.93
CA THR A 105 11.90 -12.43 -5.91
C THR A 105 13.00 -12.54 -4.89
N TRP A 106 13.59 -11.39 -4.56
CA TRP A 106 14.73 -11.28 -3.67
C TRP A 106 14.32 -10.49 -2.43
N HIS A 107 14.72 -11.01 -1.27
CA HIS A 107 14.74 -10.26 -0.03
C HIS A 107 16.17 -9.83 0.23
N MET A 108 16.37 -8.53 0.48
CA MET A 108 17.67 -7.96 0.71
C MET A 108 17.86 -7.79 2.21
N ASN A 109 18.73 -8.61 2.81
CA ASN A 109 19.04 -8.53 4.24
C ASN A 109 20.17 -7.51 4.54
N SER A 110 20.34 -6.51 3.67
CA SER A 110 21.48 -5.59 3.67
C SER A 110 20.98 -4.16 3.84
N PRO A 111 21.76 -3.25 4.47
CA PRO A 111 21.39 -1.83 4.63
C PRO A 111 21.33 -1.03 3.32
N ILE A 112 21.32 -1.70 2.17
CA ILE A 112 21.30 -1.04 0.86
C ILE A 112 19.93 -0.37 0.66
N SER A 113 19.96 0.90 0.30
CA SER A 113 18.76 1.68 0.03
C SER A 113 18.13 1.30 -1.31
N PHE A 114 16.85 1.60 -1.48
CA PHE A 114 16.23 1.50 -2.81
C PHE A 114 16.94 2.40 -3.82
N ASP A 115 17.47 3.54 -3.39
CA ASP A 115 18.21 4.42 -4.29
C ASP A 115 19.42 3.70 -4.91
N GLU A 116 20.28 3.13 -4.07
CA GLU A 116 21.46 2.38 -4.52
C GLU A 116 21.08 1.15 -5.38
N ILE A 117 19.98 0.45 -5.05
CA ILE A 117 19.50 -0.69 -5.86
C ILE A 117 19.10 -0.22 -7.25
N ILE A 118 18.31 0.86 -7.32
CA ILE A 118 17.81 1.39 -8.58
C ILE A 118 18.96 1.95 -9.42
N GLU A 119 19.94 2.61 -8.81
CA GLU A 119 21.16 3.09 -9.49
C GLU A 119 21.96 1.94 -10.06
N THR A 120 22.28 0.94 -9.24
CA THR A 120 23.00 -0.27 -9.68
C THR A 120 22.29 -0.94 -10.85
N ALA A 121 20.96 -1.09 -10.77
CA ALA A 121 20.16 -1.69 -11.82
C ALA A 121 20.12 -0.84 -13.10
N THR A 122 20.16 0.49 -12.97
CA THR A 122 20.17 1.41 -14.12
C THR A 122 21.54 1.39 -14.82
N GLU A 123 22.63 1.38 -14.04
CA GLU A 123 24.01 1.33 -14.55
C GLU A 123 24.33 0.00 -15.22
N ALA A 124 23.87 -1.12 -14.66
CA ALA A 124 24.02 -2.44 -15.26
C ALA A 124 23.28 -2.60 -16.61
N GLY A 125 22.33 -1.71 -16.90
CA GLY A 125 21.49 -1.77 -18.09
C GLY A 125 20.39 -2.84 -17.99
N GLY A 126 19.86 -3.24 -19.16
CA GLY A 126 18.81 -4.26 -19.27
C GLY A 126 17.38 -3.75 -19.02
N GLU A 127 16.40 -4.65 -19.20
CA GLU A 127 14.98 -4.34 -18.96
C GLU A 127 14.61 -4.53 -17.48
N ASN A 128 14.55 -3.42 -16.74
CA ASN A 128 14.07 -3.43 -15.35
C ASN A 128 12.60 -3.01 -15.27
N LYS A 129 11.78 -3.81 -14.56
CA LYS A 129 10.34 -3.56 -14.33
C LYS A 129 10.05 -3.59 -12.84
N PHE A 130 10.59 -2.62 -12.11
CA PHE A 130 10.50 -2.56 -10.65
C PHE A 130 9.07 -2.71 -10.12
N MET A 131 8.91 -3.62 -9.17
CA MET A 131 7.65 -3.88 -8.48
C MET A 131 7.89 -3.83 -6.97
N LEU A 132 7.03 -3.13 -6.24
CA LEU A 132 6.97 -3.22 -4.78
C LEU A 132 5.93 -4.24 -4.36
N GLY A 133 6.23 -5.00 -3.31
CA GLY A 133 5.26 -5.92 -2.74
C GLY A 133 5.31 -6.06 -1.23
N GLY A 134 4.24 -6.62 -0.69
CA GLY A 134 4.09 -6.95 0.73
C GLY A 134 2.71 -7.52 1.06
N GLU A 135 2.52 -7.90 2.31
CA GLU A 135 1.25 -8.47 2.79
C GLU A 135 0.09 -7.46 2.73
N PHE A 136 -1.07 -7.92 2.25
CA PHE A 136 -2.29 -7.13 2.23
C PHE A 136 -2.97 -7.07 3.59
N GLU A 137 -3.26 -5.85 4.05
CA GLU A 137 -4.06 -5.60 5.23
C GLU A 137 -5.37 -4.90 4.83
N ASP A 138 -6.51 -5.48 5.21
CA ASP A 138 -7.83 -4.87 5.02
C ASP A 138 -8.07 -3.81 6.09
N ILE A 139 -8.54 -2.63 5.69
CA ILE A 139 -8.86 -1.53 6.62
C ILE A 139 -10.31 -1.07 6.45
N SER A 140 -10.83 -0.36 7.45
CA SER A 140 -12.14 0.28 7.31
C SER A 140 -12.16 1.22 6.10
N ARG A 141 -13.23 1.14 5.30
CA ARG A 141 -13.38 1.97 4.11
C ARG A 141 -13.43 3.45 4.51
N VAL A 142 -12.68 4.29 3.79
CA VAL A 142 -12.70 5.76 3.95
C VAL A 142 -12.76 6.43 2.59
N ARG A 143 -13.70 7.37 2.42
CA ARG A 143 -13.88 8.10 1.17
C ARG A 143 -13.02 9.37 1.18
N LEU A 144 -12.13 9.49 0.20
CA LEU A 144 -11.28 10.66 -0.02
C LEU A 144 -11.96 11.60 -1.03
N GLN A 145 -12.55 12.68 -0.54
CA GLN A 145 -13.25 13.67 -1.36
C GLN A 145 -12.27 14.50 -2.16
N SER A 146 -12.58 14.81 -3.42
CA SER A 146 -11.78 15.69 -4.27
C SER A 146 -10.35 15.21 -4.54
N MET A 147 -10.02 13.94 -4.27
CA MET A 147 -8.74 13.36 -4.66
C MET A 147 -8.81 12.92 -6.13
N ARG A 148 -7.92 13.47 -6.96
CA ARG A 148 -7.83 13.05 -8.36
C ARG A 148 -7.20 11.67 -8.45
N PHE A 149 -7.83 10.77 -9.18
CA PHE A 149 -7.23 9.48 -9.51
C PHE A 149 -5.99 9.70 -10.37
N SER A 150 -4.89 9.04 -10.02
CA SER A 150 -3.65 9.10 -10.77
C SER A 150 -2.94 7.76 -10.70
N GLN A 151 -2.27 7.39 -11.79
CA GLN A 151 -1.38 6.24 -11.78
C GLN A 151 -0.10 6.55 -10.97
N GLY A 152 0.51 5.50 -10.43
CA GLY A 152 1.76 5.57 -9.65
C GLY A 152 1.56 5.65 -8.14
N PHE A 153 2.67 5.81 -7.43
CA PHE A 153 2.73 6.00 -5.99
C PHE A 153 2.85 7.49 -5.70
N ARG A 154 2.19 7.96 -4.64
CA ARG A 154 2.31 9.36 -4.20
C ARG A 154 2.55 9.44 -2.70
N PRO A 155 3.42 10.35 -2.22
CA PRO A 155 3.54 10.64 -0.81
C PRO A 155 2.19 11.05 -0.21
N PHE A 156 1.93 10.57 1.01
CA PHE A 156 0.65 10.75 1.69
C PHE A 156 0.88 11.13 3.16
N ASN A 157 0.38 12.30 3.56
CA ASN A 157 0.44 12.76 4.94
C ASN A 157 -0.56 11.99 5.81
N PHE A 158 -0.09 10.87 6.36
CA PHE A 158 -0.91 9.94 7.15
C PHE A 158 -1.39 10.53 8.48
N GLY A 159 -0.57 11.36 9.14
CA GLY A 159 -0.95 12.02 10.39
C GLY A 159 -2.17 12.92 10.20
N ARG A 160 -2.13 13.82 9.22
CA ARG A 160 -3.26 14.70 8.87
C ARG A 160 -4.50 13.91 8.45
N PHE A 161 -4.31 12.80 7.75
CA PHE A 161 -5.40 11.90 7.40
C PHE A 161 -6.08 11.30 8.63
N LEU A 162 -5.31 10.78 9.58
CA LEU A 162 -5.86 10.17 10.79
C LEU A 162 -6.67 11.17 11.63
N MET A 163 -6.22 12.43 11.71
CA MET A 163 -6.98 13.48 12.38
C MET A 163 -8.34 13.74 11.73
N GLN A 164 -8.36 13.90 10.39
CA GLN A 164 -9.62 14.11 9.67
C GLN A 164 -10.53 12.89 9.74
N TYR A 165 -9.94 11.69 9.69
CA TYR A 165 -10.67 10.44 9.84
C TYR A 165 -11.32 10.35 11.22
N ALA A 166 -10.61 10.68 12.30
CA ALA A 166 -11.16 10.68 13.66
C ALA A 166 -12.38 11.61 13.78
N GLN A 167 -12.28 12.84 13.26
CA GLN A 167 -13.38 13.80 13.24
C GLN A 167 -14.59 13.28 12.44
N ALA A 168 -14.33 12.66 11.28
CA ALA A 168 -15.38 12.10 10.44
C ALA A 168 -16.05 10.86 11.07
N ASP A 169 -15.29 10.00 11.73
CA ASP A 169 -15.77 8.79 12.40
C ASP A 169 -16.62 9.13 13.64
N GLU A 170 -16.17 10.09 14.45
CA GLU A 170 -16.96 10.63 15.58
C GLU A 170 -18.29 11.25 15.12
N ALA A 171 -18.29 11.98 14.00
CA ALA A 171 -19.51 12.56 13.44
C ALA A 171 -20.53 11.49 13.00
N ILE A 172 -20.08 10.29 12.62
CA ILE A 172 -20.93 9.17 12.21
C ILE A 172 -21.46 8.37 13.39
N THR A 173 -20.69 8.25 14.47
CA THR A 173 -21.03 7.43 15.64
C THR A 173 -22.00 8.10 16.61
N ARG A 174 -22.24 9.41 16.50
CA ARG A 174 -23.21 10.14 17.34
C ARG A 174 -24.64 9.61 17.16
N PRO A 175 -25.41 9.39 18.25
CA PRO A 175 -26.75 8.82 18.20
C PRO A 175 -27.77 9.80 17.62
N ARG A 176 -27.91 9.81 16.29
CA ARG A 176 -29.08 10.37 15.60
C ARG A 176 -29.80 9.25 14.86
N SER A 177 -30.69 8.58 15.58
CA SER A 177 -31.89 7.80 15.18
C SER A 177 -31.97 6.97 13.89
N VAL A 178 -30.98 6.89 13.00
CA VAL A 178 -31.00 6.00 11.83
C VAL A 178 -29.59 5.52 11.51
N ARG A 179 -29.31 4.24 11.80
CA ARG A 179 -28.08 3.53 11.42
C ARG A 179 -28.04 3.29 9.91
N VAL A 180 -27.72 4.32 9.13
CA VAL A 180 -27.15 4.11 7.80
C VAL A 180 -25.65 3.97 8.00
N THR A 181 -25.06 2.85 7.59
CA THR A 181 -23.61 2.63 7.56
C THR A 181 -22.95 3.65 6.64
N LYS A 182 -22.63 4.82 7.19
CA LYS A 182 -21.96 5.89 6.46
C LYS A 182 -20.47 5.59 6.47
N ILE A 183 -19.89 5.47 5.27
CA ILE A 183 -18.44 5.45 5.08
C ILE A 183 -17.92 6.86 5.46
N PRO A 184 -16.94 6.98 6.37
CA PRO A 184 -16.30 8.26 6.70
C PRO A 184 -15.80 8.99 5.46
N LYS A 185 -16.02 10.30 5.40
CA LYS A 185 -15.62 11.16 4.29
C LYS A 185 -14.61 12.17 4.79
N VAL A 186 -13.46 12.24 4.15
CA VAL A 186 -12.37 13.18 4.48
C VAL A 186 -11.94 13.93 3.22
N LYS A 187 -11.38 15.13 3.35
CA LYS A 187 -10.88 15.89 2.19
C LYS A 187 -9.57 15.28 1.71
N GLY A 188 -9.50 14.81 0.47
CA GLY A 188 -8.41 14.03 -0.11
C GLY A 188 -7.12 14.78 -0.44
N GLN A 189 -6.92 15.98 0.10
CA GLN A 189 -5.70 16.78 -0.11
C GLN A 189 -4.68 16.45 0.98
N PHE A 190 -4.10 15.25 0.90
CA PHE A 190 -3.07 14.76 1.81
C PHE A 190 -1.69 14.69 1.16
N TYR A 191 -1.47 15.41 0.07
CA TYR A 191 -0.14 15.52 -0.52
C TYR A 191 0.80 16.20 0.48
N VAL A 192 2.04 15.74 0.54
CA VAL A 192 3.06 16.29 1.43
C VAL A 192 3.35 17.73 1.00
N THR A 193 2.74 18.66 1.71
CA THR A 193 3.24 20.02 1.91
C THR A 193 3.97 19.98 3.24
N ASP A 194 5.11 20.68 3.36
CA ASP A 194 5.99 20.76 4.54
C ASP A 194 5.29 21.28 5.79
N ILE A 195 4.33 20.52 6.31
CA ILE A 195 3.57 20.83 7.50
C ILE A 195 4.12 19.93 8.59
N GLU A 196 4.85 20.54 9.51
CA GLU A 196 5.27 19.90 10.75
C GLU A 196 4.03 19.36 11.49
N VAL A 197 4.06 18.07 11.81
CA VAL A 197 3.01 17.41 12.59
C VAL A 197 3.32 17.62 14.06
N THR A 198 2.41 18.27 14.80
CA THR A 198 2.57 18.53 16.23
C THR A 198 2.49 17.24 17.05
N ASP A 199 3.01 17.23 18.27
CA ASP A 199 2.99 16.03 19.11
C ASP A 199 1.58 15.58 19.52
N GLU A 200 0.64 16.52 19.64
CA GLU A 200 -0.77 16.22 19.88
C GLU A 200 -1.41 15.47 18.69
N GLU A 201 -1.04 15.85 17.47
CA GLU A 201 -1.47 15.18 16.24
C GLU A 201 -0.90 13.77 16.16
N LYS A 202 0.36 13.56 16.58
CA LYS A 202 0.97 12.22 16.69
C LYS A 202 0.25 11.34 17.70
N ALA A 203 -0.09 11.87 18.87
CA ALA A 203 -0.81 11.12 19.91
C ALA A 203 -2.23 10.73 19.45
N THR A 204 -2.95 11.65 18.81
CA THR A 204 -4.27 11.40 18.22
C THR A 204 -4.19 10.36 17.11
N ALA A 205 -3.21 10.49 16.22
CA ALA A 205 -2.96 9.54 15.15
C ALA A 205 -2.72 8.11 15.68
N ALA A 206 -1.91 7.95 16.73
CA ALA A 206 -1.64 6.64 17.33
C ALA A 206 -2.93 5.95 17.82
N LYS A 207 -3.78 6.67 18.55
CA LYS A 207 -5.06 6.15 19.08
C LYS A 207 -6.04 5.74 17.97
N VAL A 208 -6.03 6.48 16.86
CA VAL A 208 -6.98 6.32 15.75
C VAL A 208 -6.51 5.23 14.78
N SER A 209 -5.21 5.13 14.53
CA SER A 209 -4.60 4.10 13.69
C SER A 209 -4.99 2.71 14.16
N THR A 210 -4.96 2.49 15.47
CA THR A 210 -5.39 1.25 16.11
C THR A 210 -6.84 0.92 15.74
N LYS A 211 -7.79 1.86 15.83
CA LYS A 211 -9.19 1.62 15.43
C LYS A 211 -9.39 1.39 13.94
N LEU A 212 -8.61 2.04 13.09
CA LEU A 212 -8.68 1.90 11.64
C LEU A 212 -8.27 0.49 11.19
N ILE A 213 -7.29 -0.08 11.90
CA ILE A 213 -6.65 -1.40 11.68
C ILE A 213 -7.38 -2.53 12.43
N GLU A 214 -7.77 -2.33 13.69
CA GLU A 214 -8.28 -3.37 14.60
C GLU A 214 -9.66 -3.94 14.29
N LYS A 215 -10.36 -3.48 13.23
CA LYS A 215 -11.64 -4.11 12.87
C LYS A 215 -11.53 -5.60 12.46
N ARG A 216 -10.32 -6.14 12.34
CA ARG A 216 -10.06 -7.57 12.11
C ARG A 216 -10.30 -8.46 13.34
N LEU A 217 -9.96 -8.00 14.55
CA LEU A 217 -10.00 -8.85 15.76
C LEU A 217 -11.42 -9.13 16.26
N PHE A 218 -12.34 -8.16 16.18
CA PHE A 218 -13.72 -8.38 16.65
C PHE A 218 -14.58 -9.21 15.69
N GLN A 219 -14.33 -9.15 14.38
CA GLN A 219 -15.10 -9.93 13.41
C GLN A 219 -14.66 -11.40 13.33
N GLN A 220 -13.37 -11.71 13.53
CA GLN A 220 -12.90 -13.11 13.57
C GLN A 220 -13.33 -13.86 14.84
N VAL A 221 -13.40 -13.19 16.00
CA VAL A 221 -13.88 -13.83 17.24
C VAL A 221 -15.41 -14.01 17.25
N SER A 222 -16.17 -13.07 16.67
CA SER A 222 -17.64 -13.18 16.60
C SER A 222 -18.15 -14.21 15.58
N GLY A 223 -17.33 -14.59 14.59
CA GLY A 223 -17.63 -15.65 13.62
C GLY A 223 -17.37 -17.08 14.11
N TYR A 224 -16.60 -17.25 15.19
CA TYR A 224 -16.34 -18.55 15.82
C TYR A 224 -17.31 -18.90 16.95
N ALA A 225 -18.11 -17.94 17.43
CA ALA A 225 -19.13 -18.16 18.47
C ALA A 225 -20.52 -18.55 17.92
N LYS A 226 -20.62 -18.83 16.60
CA LYS A 226 -21.83 -19.35 15.95
C LYS A 226 -21.50 -20.54 15.06
N LYS A 227 -21.09 -21.65 15.68
CA LYS A 227 -21.30 -23.01 15.17
C LYS A 227 -21.66 -23.90 16.35
#